data_AF-A0A1N7DG95-F1
#
_entry.id   AF-A0A1N7DG95-F1
#
_cell.length_a   1.000
_cell.length_b   1.000
_cell.length_c   1.000
_cell.angle_alpha   90.00
_cell.angle_beta   90.00
_cell.angle_gamma   90.00
#
_symmetry.space_group_name_H-M   'P 1'
#
loop_
_entity.id
_entity.type
_entity.pdbx_description
1 polymer ?
#
loop_
_entity_poly.entity_id
_entity_poly.type
_entity_poly.pdbx_seq_one_letter_code
_entity_poly.pdbx_strand_id
1 'polypeptide(L)' 'MTRATAGGALRRGWAAVRWYVGSVMGDGDYGHYVAHQAAAHPGEPPMSERQYWRTRWDHQDRNPQGRCC' A
#
# COMPACT_ATOMS: atom_id res chain seq x y z
N MET A 1 -10.87 -16.66 -31.73
CA MET A 1 -11.12 -15.34 -31.10
C MET A 1 -11.69 -15.57 -29.70
N THR A 2 -10.82 -15.48 -28.70
CA THR A 2 -11.13 -15.71 -27.28
C THR A 2 -12.08 -14.62 -26.77
N ARG A 3 -13.32 -14.98 -26.42
CA ARG A 3 -14.24 -14.09 -25.71
C ARG A 3 -13.57 -13.71 -24.39
N ALA A 4 -13.05 -12.48 -24.31
CA ALA A 4 -12.69 -11.88 -23.04
C ALA A 4 -13.96 -11.89 -22.19
N THR A 5 -14.00 -12.74 -21.17
CA THR A 5 -15.15 -12.84 -20.27
C THR A 5 -15.34 -11.47 -19.63
N ALA A 6 -16.53 -10.87 -19.80
CA ALA A 6 -16.84 -9.55 -19.26
C ALA A 6 -16.45 -9.40 -17.77
N GLY A 7 -16.49 -10.49 -17.01
CA GLY A 7 -16.02 -10.56 -15.63
C GLY A 7 -14.53 -10.26 -15.43
N GLY A 8 -13.64 -10.62 -16.37
CA GLY A 8 -12.21 -10.31 -16.27
C GLY A 8 -11.90 -8.82 -16.45
N ALA A 9 -12.65 -8.14 -17.31
CA ALA A 9 -12.54 -6.69 -17.47
C ALA A 9 -13.10 -5.94 -16.25
N LEU A 10 -14.26 -6.37 -15.75
CA LEU A 10 -14.87 -5.81 -14.53
C LEU A 10 -13.98 -5.98 -13.29
N ARG A 11 -13.37 -7.15 -13.10
CA ARG A 11 -12.42 -7.36 -11.98
C ARG A 11 -11.21 -6.45 -12.08
N ARG A 12 -10.66 -6.25 -13.27
CA ARG A 12 -9.52 -5.35 -13.49
C ARG A 12 -9.91 -3.89 -13.23
N GLY A 13 -11.08 -3.46 -13.71
CA GLY A 13 -11.61 -2.12 -13.44
C GLY A 13 -11.82 -1.88 -11.94
N TRP A 14 -12.42 -2.85 -11.24
CA TRP A 14 -12.63 -2.77 -9.79
C TRP A 14 -11.31 -2.72 -9.00
N ALA A 15 -10.31 -3.51 -9.40
CA ALA A 15 -8.98 -3.48 -8.78
C ALA A 15 -8.30 -2.12 -8.97
N ALA A 16 -8.42 -1.51 -10.15
CA ALA A 16 -7.87 -0.18 -10.43
C ALA A 16 -8.57 0.92 -9.61
N VAL A 17 -9.90 0.88 -9.49
CA VAL A 17 -10.65 1.83 -8.65
C VAL A 17 -10.28 1.67 -7.17
N ARG A 18 -10.18 0.43 -6.67
CA ARG A 18 -9.73 0.17 -5.28
C ARG A 18 -8.31 0.66 -5.04
N TRP A 19 -7.39 0.45 -5.98
CA TRP A 19 -6.04 0.97 -5.90
C TRP A 19 -6.02 2.50 -5.89
N TYR A 20 -6.79 3.15 -6.77
CA TYR A 20 -6.87 4.60 -6.84
C TYR A 20 -7.46 5.22 -5.57
N VAL A 21 -8.57 4.69 -5.08
CA VAL A 21 -9.19 5.14 -3.82
C VAL A 21 -8.24 4.91 -2.65
N GLY A 22 -7.60 3.74 -2.54
CA GLY A 22 -6.61 3.47 -1.50
C GLY A 22 -5.37 4.37 -1.58
N SER A 23 -4.97 4.77 -2.78
CA SER A 23 -3.85 5.70 -3.01
C SER A 23 -4.20 7.14 -2.65
N VAL A 24 -5.43 7.59 -2.95
CA VAL A 24 -5.88 8.97 -2.69
C VAL A 24 -6.30 9.15 -1.23
N MET A 25 -6.94 8.16 -0.62
CA MET A 25 -7.42 8.22 0.76
C MET A 25 -6.34 7.92 1.81
N GLY A 26 -5.14 7.47 1.38
CA GLY A 26 -4.06 7.08 2.30
C GLY A 26 -4.27 5.73 3.00
N ASP A 27 -5.42 5.07 2.77
CA ASP A 27 -5.75 3.76 3.35
C ASP A 27 -4.87 2.61 2.80
N GLY A 28 -4.10 2.85 1.73
CA GLY A 28 -3.23 1.88 1.08
C GLY A 28 -1.79 1.79 1.61
N ASP A 29 -1.43 2.52 2.66
CA ASP A 29 -0.04 2.69 3.10
C ASP A 29 0.69 1.35 3.36
N TYR A 30 0.06 0.40 4.05
CA TYR A 30 0.66 -0.91 4.29
C TYR A 30 0.82 -1.72 3.00
N GLY A 31 -0.17 -1.68 2.10
CA GLY A 31 -0.12 -2.36 0.80
C GLY A 31 1.00 -1.80 -0.09
N HIS A 32 1.18 -0.48 -0.10
CA HIS A 32 2.29 0.18 -0.78
C HIS A 32 3.65 -0.22 -0.18
N TYR A 33 3.75 -0.27 1.15
CA TYR A 33 4.94 -0.77 1.83
C TYR A 33 5.27 -2.21 1.42
N VAL A 34 4.30 -3.13 1.40
CA VAL A 34 4.54 -4.53 0.99
C VAL A 34 4.97 -4.62 -0.47
N ALA A 35 4.33 -3.86 -1.38
CA ALA A 35 4.71 -3.83 -2.79
C ALA A 35 6.13 -3.28 -2.98
N HIS A 36 6.48 -2.20 -2.26
CA HIS A 36 7.82 -1.65 -2.26
C HIS A 36 8.85 -2.64 -1.69
N GLN A 37 8.53 -3.28 -0.57
CA GLN A 37 9.39 -4.28 0.06
C GLN A 37 9.62 -5.47 -0.87
N ALA A 38 8.60 -5.96 -1.55
CA ALA A 38 8.73 -7.05 -2.51
C ALA A 38 9.61 -6.67 -3.72
N ALA A 39 9.58 -5.40 -4.14
CA ALA A 39 10.40 -4.89 -5.23
C ALA A 39 11.85 -4.60 -4.81
N ALA A 40 12.05 -4.04 -3.61
CA ALA A 40 13.35 -3.63 -3.09
C ALA A 40 14.14 -4.80 -2.45
N HIS A 41 13.43 -5.74 -1.83
CA HIS A 41 13.97 -6.86 -1.08
C HIS A 41 13.27 -8.17 -1.48
N PRO A 42 13.50 -8.67 -2.71
CA PRO A 42 12.91 -9.92 -3.14
C PRO A 42 13.41 -11.07 -2.26
N GLY A 43 12.46 -11.78 -1.62
CA GLY A 43 12.75 -12.93 -0.76
C GLY A 43 12.74 -12.65 0.73
N GLU A 44 12.72 -11.38 1.16
CA GLU A 44 12.57 -11.04 2.58
C GLU A 44 11.07 -10.85 2.91
N PRO A 45 10.55 -11.53 3.94
CA PRO A 45 9.16 -11.33 4.36
C PRO A 45 8.95 -9.89 4.85
N PRO A 46 7.88 -9.20 4.42
CA PRO A 46 7.56 -7.88 4.94
C PRO A 46 7.19 -7.97 6.42
N MET A 47 7.50 -6.91 7.18
CA MET A 47 6.92 -6.68 8.50
C MET A 47 5.40 -6.87 8.50
N SER A 48 4.86 -7.38 9.61
CA SER A 48 3.41 -7.43 9.80
C SER A 48 2.81 -6.02 9.83
N GLU A 49 1.54 -5.91 9.46
CA GLU A 49 0.81 -4.63 9.44
C GLU A 49 0.89 -3.88 10.77
N ARG A 50 0.70 -4.58 11.89
CA ARG A 50 0.81 -3.98 13.23
C ARG A 50 2.21 -3.43 13.50
N GLN A 51 3.26 -4.15 13.09
CA GLN A 51 4.64 -3.69 13.26
C GLN A 51 4.92 -2.47 12.38
N TYR A 52 4.41 -2.45 11.15
CA TYR A 52 4.53 -1.31 10.24
C TYR A 52 3.92 -0.05 10.88
N TRP A 53 2.69 -0.12 11.37
CA TRP A 53 2.03 1.03 11.99
C TRP A 53 2.74 1.50 13.26
N ARG A 54 3.18 0.57 14.12
CA ARG A 54 3.96 0.91 15.31
C ARG A 54 5.26 1.63 14.94
N THR A 55 6.05 1.08 14.02
CA THR A 55 7.31 1.70 13.57
C THR A 55 7.07 3.07 12.94
N ARG A 56 5.98 3.23 12.17
CA ARG A 56 5.60 4.51 11.55
C ARG A 56 5.27 5.56 12.61
N TRP A 57 4.46 5.22 13.61
CA TRP A 57 4.15 6.14 14.71
C TRP A 57 5.36 6.46 15.56
N ASP A 58 6.16 5.46 15.91
CA ASP A 58 7.44 5.64 16.62
C ASP A 58 8.36 6.61 15.86
N HIS A 59 8.44 6.49 14.54
CA HIS A 59 9.22 7.38 13.70
C HIS A 59 8.65 8.81 13.72
N GLN A 60 7.34 8.97 13.68
CA GLN A 60 6.68 10.29 13.75
C GLN A 60 6.83 10.95 15.12
N ASP A 61 6.81 10.15 16.19
CA ASP A 61 7.01 10.62 17.56
C ASP A 61 8.46 11.07 17.79
N ARG A 62 9.44 10.30 17.30
CA ARG A 62 10.87 10.64 17.38
C ARG A 62 11.29 11.77 16.44
N ASN A 63 10.63 11.88 15.29
CA ASN A 63 10.90 12.89 14.27
C ASN A 63 9.66 13.76 14.07
N PRO A 64 9.32 14.66 15.01
CA PRO A 64 8.23 15.59 14.84
C PRO A 64 8.60 16.58 13.73
N GLN A 65 8.22 16.25 12.50
CA GLN A 65 8.55 17.04 11.32
C GLN A 65 7.69 18.31 11.35
N GLY A 66 8.29 19.41 11.79
CA GLY A 66 7.65 20.73 11.82
C GLY A 66 6.90 21.04 13.11
N ARG A 67 7.61 21.18 14.23
CA ARG A 67 7.23 22.24 15.17
C ARG A 67 7.73 23.53 14.55
N CYS A 68 6.87 24.20 13.78
CA CYS A 68 7.12 25.59 13.44
C CYS A 68 7.10 26.41 14.74
N CYS A 69 8.29 26.75 15.21
CA CYS A 69 8.50 28.03 15.89
C CYS A 69 8.96 29.02 14.82
#